data_AF-A6YFP1-F1
#
_entry.id   AF-A6YFP1-F1
#
_cell.length_a   1.000
_cell.length_b   1.000
_cell.length_c   1.000
_cell.angle_alpha   90.00
_cell.angle_beta   90.00
_cell.angle_gamma   90.00
#
_symmetry.space_group_name_H-M   'P 1'
#
loop_
_entity.id
_entity.type
_entity.pdbx_description
1 polymer ?
#
loop_
_entity_poly.entity_id
_entity_poly.type
_entity_poly.pdbx_seq_one_letter_code
_entity_poly.pdbx_strand_id
1 'polypeptide(L)'
;MRDHPYTGPDNSNDFEGLSPEQASELVTSYRHLGDAFEDRDDDGMFGLGFHLDDPLSLVRDKAARADQARRELAAAVRLARYKGHDWTDIGKALGMSWIDVMRAFPEIRP
;
A
#
# COMPACT_ATOMS: atom_id res chain seq x y z
N MET A 1 1.92 -0.21 26.08
CA MET A 1 2.95 -0.69 25.13
C MET A 1 2.23 -1.58 24.15
N ARG A 2 2.26 -1.27 22.85
CA ARG A 2 1.75 -2.17 21.81
C ARG A 2 2.93 -3.06 21.42
N ASP A 3 2.79 -4.36 21.63
CA ASP A 3 3.73 -5.33 21.06
C ASP A 3 3.52 -5.32 19.55
N HIS A 4 4.55 -4.91 18.82
CA HIS A 4 4.56 -5.00 17.37
C HIS A 4 4.59 -6.49 16.97
N PRO A 5 3.73 -6.96 16.06
CA PRO A 5 3.81 -8.33 15.56
C PRO A 5 5.15 -8.53 14.83
N TYR A 6 5.87 -9.56 15.25
CA TYR A 6 7.18 -9.92 14.75
C TYR A 6 7.06 -10.54 13.35
N THR A 7 7.44 -9.78 12.31
CA THR A 7 7.62 -10.26 10.93
C THR A 7 9.01 -10.87 10.72
N GLY A 8 9.43 -11.76 11.62
CA GLY A 8 10.63 -12.56 11.41
C GLY A 8 10.29 -13.93 10.81
N PRO A 9 11.30 -14.72 10.43
CA PRO A 9 11.10 -15.97 9.71
C PRO A 9 10.26 -16.94 10.54
N ASP A 10 9.24 -17.53 9.91
CA ASP A 10 8.41 -18.57 10.53
C ASP A 10 9.09 -19.94 10.57
N ASN A 11 10.16 -20.10 9.78
CA ASN A 11 11.02 -21.27 9.76
C ASN A 11 12.41 -20.89 10.26
N SER A 12 12.83 -21.51 11.36
CA SER A 12 14.18 -21.42 11.94
C SER A 12 15.33 -21.77 10.99
N ASN A 13 15.04 -22.19 9.75
CA ASN A 13 16.01 -22.65 8.76
C ASN A 13 16.31 -21.62 7.65
N ASP A 14 15.58 -20.50 7.58
CA ASP A 14 15.77 -19.49 6.51
C ASP A 14 17.14 -18.79 6.58
N PHE A 15 17.78 -18.82 7.76
CA PHE A 15 19.13 -18.27 7.98
C PHE A 15 20.21 -19.33 8.09
N GLU A 16 19.88 -20.62 8.03
CA GLU A 16 20.86 -21.70 8.14
C GLU A 16 21.76 -21.76 6.89
N GLY A 17 23.08 -21.74 7.10
CA GLY A 17 24.05 -21.85 6.01
C GLY A 17 24.27 -20.57 5.19
N LEU A 18 23.60 -19.46 5.54
CA LEU A 18 23.83 -18.16 4.90
C LEU A 18 25.11 -17.49 5.40
N SER A 19 25.81 -16.82 4.48
CA SER A 19 26.86 -15.87 4.86
C SER A 19 26.24 -14.65 5.59
N PRO A 20 27.03 -13.88 6.36
CA PRO A 20 26.54 -12.64 6.99
C PRO A 20 25.92 -11.66 5.99
N GLU A 21 26.46 -11.59 4.77
CA GLU A 21 25.96 -10.73 3.70
C GLU A 21 24.60 -11.22 3.19
N GLN A 22 24.44 -12.53 2.96
CA GLN A 22 23.18 -13.13 2.53
C GLN A 22 22.09 -13.03 3.61
N ALA A 23 22.45 -13.21 4.88
CA ALA A 23 21.52 -13.01 5.99
C ALA A 23 21.07 -11.55 6.09
N SER A 24 21.99 -10.61 5.90
CA SER A 24 21.69 -9.17 5.89
C SER A 24 20.77 -8.79 4.72
N GLU A 25 21.00 -9.35 3.53
CA GLU A 25 20.13 -9.18 2.37
C GLU A 25 18.72 -9.72 2.66
N LEU A 26 18.60 -10.94 3.20
CA LEU A 26 17.31 -11.55 3.50
C LEU A 26 16.51 -10.76 4.55
N VAL A 27 17.15 -10.31 5.63
CA VAL A 27 16.52 -9.42 6.63
C VAL A 27 16.01 -8.14 5.97
N THR A 28 16.81 -7.53 5.09
CA THR A 28 16.42 -6.30 4.39
C THR A 28 15.22 -6.53 3.47
N SER A 29 15.20 -7.66 2.77
CA SER A 29 14.11 -8.08 1.89
C SER A 29 12.80 -8.28 2.65
N TYR A 30 12.81 -8.99 3.78
CA TYR A 30 11.64 -9.13 4.64
C TYR A 30 11.15 -7.80 5.21
N ARG A 31 12.07 -6.89 5.56
CA ARG A 31 11.69 -5.54 6.00
C ARG A 31 10.93 -4.80 4.91
N HIS A 32 11.45 -4.81 3.67
CA HIS A 32 10.78 -4.14 2.55
C HIS A 32 9.42 -4.76 2.22
N LEU A 33 9.28 -6.08 2.36
CA LEU A 33 8.00 -6.76 2.22
C LEU A 33 7.01 -6.35 3.31
N GLY A 34 7.47 -6.25 4.56
CA GLY A 34 6.68 -5.71 5.67
C GLY A 34 6.21 -4.28 5.41
N ASP A 35 7.12 -3.39 5.01
CA ASP A 35 6.80 -1.98 4.69
C ASP A 35 5.74 -1.89 3.55
N ALA A 36 5.83 -2.75 2.53
CA ALA A 36 4.91 -2.74 1.40
C ALA A 36 3.48 -3.19 1.73
N PHE A 37 3.31 -3.91 2.84
CA PHE A 37 2.05 -4.54 3.23
C PHE A 37 1.69 -4.30 4.70
N GLU A 38 2.18 -3.20 5.28
CA GLU A 38 2.01 -2.88 6.71
C GLU A 38 0.55 -2.79 7.17
N ASP A 39 -0.37 -2.48 6.25
CA ASP A 39 -1.82 -2.40 6.51
C ASP A 39 -2.53 -3.77 6.48
N ARG A 40 -1.83 -4.86 6.19
CA ARG A 40 -2.40 -6.21 6.20
C ARG A 40 -2.37 -6.82 7.60
N ASP A 41 -3.36 -7.66 7.87
CA ASP A 41 -3.34 -8.55 9.04
C ASP A 41 -2.39 -9.74 8.82
N ASP A 42 -2.16 -10.51 9.88
CA ASP A 42 -1.26 -11.66 9.88
C ASP A 42 -1.63 -12.69 8.79
N ASP A 43 -2.93 -12.94 8.60
CA ASP A 43 -3.44 -13.83 7.54
C ASP A 43 -3.16 -13.28 6.14
N GLY A 44 -3.25 -11.96 5.94
CA GLY A 44 -2.91 -11.29 4.69
C GLY A 44 -1.40 -11.20 4.40
N MET A 45 -0.57 -11.35 5.44
CA MET A 45 0.88 -11.46 5.35
C MET A 45 1.37 -12.89 5.10
N PHE A 46 0.56 -13.89 5.45
CA PHE A 46 0.91 -15.29 5.27
C PHE A 46 1.20 -15.63 3.80
N GLY A 47 2.34 -16.29 3.56
CA GLY A 47 2.79 -16.66 2.22
C GLY A 47 3.36 -15.52 1.37
N LEU A 48 3.44 -14.29 1.88
CA LEU A 48 4.10 -13.21 1.13
C LEU A 48 5.61 -13.42 1.00
N GLY A 49 6.23 -14.18 1.91
CA GLY A 49 7.65 -14.55 1.84
C GLY A 49 8.03 -15.29 0.56
N PHE A 50 7.10 -16.04 -0.06
CA PHE A 50 7.32 -16.71 -1.35
C PHE A 50 7.59 -15.74 -2.50
N HIS A 51 7.21 -14.47 -2.35
CA HIS A 51 7.46 -13.46 -3.36
C HIS A 51 8.83 -12.80 -3.24
N LEU A 52 9.65 -13.16 -2.25
CA LEU A 52 11.04 -12.69 -2.18
C LEU A 52 11.90 -13.25 -3.33
N ASP A 53 11.56 -14.43 -3.86
CA ASP A 53 12.23 -15.06 -5.00
C ASP A 53 11.85 -14.41 -6.36
N ASP A 54 10.62 -13.91 -6.47
CA ASP A 54 10.12 -13.15 -7.65
C ASP A 54 9.34 -11.91 -7.19
N PRO A 55 10.02 -10.82 -6.79
CA PRO A 55 9.34 -9.60 -6.33
C PRO A 55 8.56 -8.90 -7.45
N LEU A 56 8.84 -9.20 -8.73
CA LEU A 56 8.08 -8.64 -9.85
C LEU A 56 6.63 -9.14 -9.87
N SER A 57 6.37 -10.31 -9.29
CA SER A 57 5.01 -10.81 -9.10
C SER A 57 4.18 -9.91 -8.17
N LEU A 58 4.80 -9.22 -7.20
CA LEU A 58 4.11 -8.32 -6.27
C LEU A 58 3.60 -7.05 -6.94
N VAL A 59 4.30 -6.57 -7.97
CA VAL A 59 3.95 -5.34 -8.70
C VAL A 59 3.12 -5.60 -9.96
N ARG A 60 3.02 -6.87 -10.38
CA ARG A 60 2.19 -7.27 -11.53
C ARG A 60 0.75 -6.83 -11.31
N ASP A 61 0.18 -6.19 -12.33
CA ASP A 61 -1.18 -5.65 -12.35
C ASP A 61 -1.49 -4.56 -11.30
N LYS A 62 -0.57 -4.23 -10.38
CA LYS A 62 -0.79 -3.20 -9.36
C LYS A 62 -0.94 -1.82 -9.97
N ALA A 63 -0.17 -1.50 -11.01
CA ALA A 63 -0.31 -0.25 -11.75
C ALA A 63 -1.71 -0.11 -12.34
N ALA A 64 -2.22 -1.14 -13.02
CA ALA A 64 -3.55 -1.13 -13.61
C ALA A 64 -4.67 -1.00 -12.55
N ARG A 65 -4.51 -1.68 -11.39
CA ARG A 65 -5.44 -1.54 -10.26
C ARG A 65 -5.39 -0.16 -9.62
N ALA A 66 -4.20 0.43 -9.48
CA ALA A 66 -4.03 1.81 -8.99
C ALA A 66 -4.69 2.81 -9.94
N ASP A 67 -4.51 2.65 -11.26
CA ASP A 67 -5.15 3.48 -12.28
C ASP A 67 -6.67 3.33 -12.27
N GLN A 68 -7.18 2.12 -12.06
CA GLN A 68 -8.61 1.88 -11.89
C GLN A 68 -9.14 2.59 -10.64
N ALA A 69 -8.53 2.37 -9.48
CA ALA A 69 -8.93 3.01 -8.23
C ALA A 69 -8.89 4.55 -8.34
N ARG A 70 -7.88 5.11 -9.03
CA ARG A 70 -7.78 6.55 -9.27
C ARG A 70 -8.92 7.08 -10.15
N ARG A 71 -9.34 6.34 -11.18
CA ARG A 71 -10.47 6.71 -12.05
C ARG A 71 -11.80 6.62 -11.30
N GLU A 72 -12.01 5.57 -10.51
CA GLU A 72 -13.19 5.38 -9.69
C GLU A 72 -13.32 6.50 -8.65
N LEU A 73 -12.23 6.83 -7.96
CA LEU A 73 -12.17 7.94 -7.02
C LEU A 73 -12.49 9.28 -7.69
N ALA A 74 -11.94 9.54 -8.88
CA ALA A 74 -12.26 10.75 -9.64
C ALA A 74 -13.75 10.84 -9.98
N ALA A 75 -14.36 9.73 -10.42
CA ALA A 75 -15.77 9.67 -10.74
C ALA A 75 -16.65 9.91 -9.50
N ALA A 76 -16.29 9.35 -8.35
CA ALA A 76 -16.97 9.59 -7.09
C ALA A 76 -16.90 11.07 -6.68
N VAL A 77 -15.74 11.72 -6.80
CA VAL A 77 -15.58 13.16 -6.54
C VAL A 77 -16.43 13.99 -7.49
N ARG A 78 -16.46 13.68 -8.80
CA ARG A 78 -17.34 14.36 -9.77
C ARG A 78 -18.80 14.22 -9.38
N LEU A 79 -19.23 13.03 -8.99
CA LEU A 79 -20.60 12.76 -8.56
C LEU A 79 -20.95 13.58 -7.31
N ALA A 80 -20.05 13.64 -6.31
CA ALA A 80 -20.26 14.44 -5.11
C ALA A 80 -20.42 15.94 -5.45
N ARG A 81 -19.56 16.48 -6.32
CA ARG A 81 -19.68 17.85 -6.84
C ARG A 81 -21.00 18.09 -7.55
N TYR A 82 -21.42 17.15 -8.41
CA TYR A 82 -22.71 17.22 -9.12
C TYR A 82 -23.90 17.20 -8.16
N LYS A 83 -23.80 16.47 -7.04
CA LYS A 83 -24.82 16.43 -5.98
C LYS A 83 -24.81 17.64 -5.06
N GLY A 84 -23.93 18.61 -5.29
CA GLY A 84 -23.89 19.89 -4.57
C GLY A 84 -22.95 19.93 -3.36
N HIS A 85 -22.19 18.86 -3.09
CA HIS A 85 -21.17 18.90 -2.05
C HIS A 85 -20.03 19.84 -2.43
N ASP A 86 -19.59 20.67 -1.50
CA ASP A 86 -18.47 21.57 -1.72
C ASP A 86 -17.11 20.86 -1.56
N TRP A 87 -16.04 21.56 -1.91
CA TRP A 87 -14.68 21.01 -1.82
C TRP A 87 -14.22 20.76 -0.37
N THR A 88 -14.83 21.44 0.60
CA THR A 88 -14.52 21.28 2.02
C THR A 88 -15.06 19.96 2.54
N ASP A 89 -16.29 19.63 2.21
CA ASP A 89 -16.94 18.37 2.60
C ASP A 89 -16.25 17.16 1.96
N ILE A 90 -15.93 17.28 0.66
CA ILE A 90 -15.18 16.25 -0.06
C ILE A 90 -13.78 16.08 0.54
N GLY A 91 -13.10 17.19 0.88
CA GLY A 91 -11.81 17.15 1.58
C GLY A 91 -11.87 16.39 2.89
N LYS A 92 -12.84 16.71 3.75
CA LYS A 92 -13.03 15.99 5.03
C LYS A 92 -13.23 14.50 4.82
N ALA A 93 -14.05 14.10 3.84
CA ALA A 93 -14.28 12.69 3.54
C ALA A 93 -13.03 11.94 3.06
N LEU A 94 -12.11 12.64 2.38
CA LEU A 94 -10.84 12.09 1.91
C LEU A 94 -9.69 12.23 2.92
N GLY A 95 -9.91 12.88 4.07
CA GLY A 95 -8.84 13.22 5.02
C GLY A 95 -7.85 14.25 4.47
N MET A 96 -8.28 15.10 3.52
CA MET A 96 -7.45 16.09 2.82
C MET A 96 -7.98 17.52 3.04
N SER A 97 -7.12 18.52 2.90
CA SER A 97 -7.60 19.91 2.82
C SER A 97 -8.33 20.15 1.50
N TRP A 98 -9.27 21.10 1.46
CA TRP A 98 -9.99 21.45 0.23
C TRP A 98 -9.04 21.89 -0.90
N ILE A 99 -7.94 22.56 -0.57
CA ILE A 99 -6.90 22.98 -1.52
C ILE A 99 -6.22 21.76 -2.13
N ASP A 100 -5.88 20.77 -1.31
CA ASP A 100 -5.20 19.56 -1.77
C ASP A 100 -6.12 18.70 -2.63
N VAL A 101 -7.41 18.62 -2.33
CA VAL A 101 -8.38 17.96 -3.21
C VAL A 101 -8.46 18.67 -4.56
N MET A 102 -8.57 19.99 -4.59
CA MET A 102 -8.61 20.75 -5.86
C MET A 102 -7.32 20.67 -6.68
N ARG A 103 -6.19 20.34 -6.03
CA ARG A 103 -4.91 20.06 -6.69
C ARG A 103 -4.79 18.61 -7.16
N ALA A 104 -5.36 17.67 -6.40
CA ALA A 104 -5.36 16.25 -6.72
C ALA A 104 -6.31 15.90 -7.87
N PHE A 105 -7.39 16.67 -8.03
CA PHE A 105 -8.41 16.47 -9.08
C PHE A 105 -8.62 17.73 -9.95
N PRO A 106 -7.57 18.21 -10.66
CA PRO A 106 -7.68 19.39 -11.52
C PRO A 106 -8.71 19.22 -12.64
N GLU A 107 -8.97 17.97 -13.05
CA GLU A 107 -9.93 17.58 -14.09
C GLU A 107 -11.41 17.70 -13.69
N ILE A 108 -11.70 18.11 -12.45
CA ILE A 108 -13.05 18.26 -11.90
C ILE A 108 -13.38 19.74 -11.61
N ARG A 109 -12.49 20.66 -12.02
CA ARG A 109 -12.80 22.09 -11.95
C ARG A 109 -13.93 22.44 -12.92
N PRO A 110 -14.83 23.37 -12.53
CA PRO A 110 -15.90 23.84 -13.41
C PRO A 110 -15.35 24.50 -14.67
#